data_AF-A0A7V5ST25-F1
#
_entry.id   AF-A0A7V5ST25-F1
#
_cell.length_a   1.000
_cell.length_b   1.000
_cell.length_c   1.000
_cell.angle_alpha   90.00
_cell.angle_beta   90.00
_cell.angle_gamma   90.00
#
_symmetry.space_group_name_H-M   'P 1'
#
loop_
_entity.id
_entity.type
_entity.pdbx_description
1 polymer ?
#
loop_
_entity_poly.entity_id
_entity_poly.type
_entity_poly.pdbx_seq_one_letter_code
_entity_poly.pdbx_strand_id
1 'polypeptide(L)'
;MYSQILPDGTLALIFAPKGYVSPCDPKPRNFVFMQISGDGNILKRIPFTSPSSRWNIHNIEIMNDQSLLFYGLASKEKNDKHYDKILTLDNYDNFQIMKINQSQVEYISNNIWLEFKNKVKQPAKQVKGIPYNGVNIEYGGFTELSNGDYLISGQEKNESKGYGNINVFHFDNKGLLKAQYYYQITEKNKFSTENPTLHFEIENTDQQTLTWIVLEIRDINNEGNALLCPRIGTIDLNKKEISAFKTIGIMPNNMFFANSKIPILITENKTKAIITGTDMKYKKLWCARINLTKP
;
A
#
# COMPACT_ATOMS: atom_id res chain seq x y z
N MET A 1 1.54 -21.73 0.26
CA MET A 1 2.22 -21.36 1.51
C MET A 1 2.78 -19.96 1.35
N TYR A 2 2.60 -19.09 2.34
CA TYR A 2 3.26 -17.79 2.42
C TYR A 2 4.23 -17.77 3.60
N SER A 3 5.35 -17.05 3.48
CA SER A 3 6.38 -16.97 4.52
C SER A 3 7.09 -15.62 4.52
N GLN A 4 7.39 -15.08 5.70
CA GLN A 4 8.22 -13.88 5.87
C GLN A 4 9.01 -13.97 7.18
N ILE A 5 10.27 -13.51 7.17
CA ILE A 5 11.07 -13.34 8.38
C ILE A 5 10.70 -11.98 9.00
N LEU A 6 10.31 -11.97 10.26
CA LEU A 6 9.98 -10.78 11.03
C LEU A 6 11.27 -10.11 11.56
N PRO A 7 11.23 -8.82 11.95
CA PRO A 7 12.40 -8.10 12.46
C PRO A 7 13.00 -8.70 13.74
N ASP A 8 12.22 -9.45 14.52
CA ASP A 8 12.68 -10.19 15.71
C ASP A 8 13.42 -11.50 15.35
N GLY A 9 13.57 -11.81 14.06
CA GLY A 9 14.24 -13.00 13.54
C GLY A 9 13.33 -14.24 13.47
N THR A 10 12.07 -14.15 13.89
CA THR A 10 11.12 -15.26 13.78
C THR A 10 10.56 -15.39 12.36
N LEU A 11 10.20 -16.61 11.96
CA LEU A 11 9.56 -16.92 10.69
C LEU A 11 8.04 -16.99 10.87
N ALA A 12 7.31 -16.11 10.20
CA ALA A 12 5.85 -16.13 10.11
C ALA A 12 5.41 -16.90 8.85
N LEU A 13 4.46 -17.82 9.02
CA LEU A 13 3.98 -18.73 7.96
C LEU A 13 2.47 -18.81 7.93
N ILE A 14 1.91 -18.89 6.72
CA ILE A 14 0.53 -19.29 6.49
C ILE A 14 0.50 -20.54 5.62
N PHE A 15 -0.04 -21.61 6.19
CA PHE A 15 -0.29 -22.88 5.52
C PHE A 15 -1.73 -22.92 5.03
N ALA A 16 -1.86 -23.21 3.73
CA ALA A 16 -3.15 -23.54 3.16
C ALA A 16 -3.55 -24.98 3.53
N PRO A 17 -4.85 -25.32 3.55
CA PRO A 17 -5.37 -26.65 3.91
C PRO A 17 -4.96 -27.81 2.99
N LYS A 18 -4.08 -27.56 2.02
CA LYS A 18 -3.60 -28.51 1.04
C LYS A 18 -2.08 -28.57 1.08
N GLY A 19 -1.56 -29.72 1.50
CA GLY A 19 -0.15 -30.07 1.33
C GLY A 19 0.10 -30.76 -0.01
N TYR A 20 1.37 -30.95 -0.36
CA TYR A 20 1.80 -31.71 -1.54
C TYR A 20 1.47 -33.22 -1.46
N VAL A 21 1.10 -33.71 -0.28
CA VAL A 21 0.91 -35.13 0.02
C VAL A 21 -0.42 -35.32 0.75
N SER A 22 -1.14 -36.39 0.39
CA SER A 22 -2.40 -36.79 1.03
C SER A 22 -2.18 -37.18 2.50
N PRO A 23 -3.12 -36.89 3.42
CA PRO A 23 -4.42 -36.27 3.18
C PRO A 23 -4.41 -34.74 3.32
N CYS A 24 -5.18 -34.06 2.46
CA CYS A 24 -5.53 -32.65 2.64
C CYS A 24 -6.47 -32.49 3.85
N ASP A 25 -6.51 -31.32 4.47
CA ASP A 25 -7.57 -31.01 5.44
C ASP A 25 -8.92 -31.17 4.71
N PRO A 26 -9.94 -31.83 5.25
CA PRO A 26 -11.23 -32.00 4.55
C PRO A 26 -11.93 -30.67 4.25
N LYS A 27 -11.54 -29.57 4.92
CA LYS A 27 -12.11 -28.24 4.74
C LYS A 27 -11.12 -27.33 3.98
N PRO A 28 -11.48 -26.87 2.77
CA PRO A 28 -10.63 -26.06 1.86
C PRO A 28 -10.32 -24.65 2.38
N ARG A 29 -10.89 -24.25 3.51
CA ARG A 29 -10.74 -22.95 4.15
C ARG A 29 -10.08 -23.01 5.53
N ASN A 30 -9.65 -24.19 5.97
CA ASN A 30 -8.90 -24.35 7.22
C ASN A 30 -7.43 -24.02 7.01
N PHE A 31 -7.06 -22.77 7.26
CA PHE A 31 -5.67 -22.34 7.21
C PHE A 31 -5.02 -22.47 8.59
N VAL A 32 -3.70 -22.48 8.63
CA VAL A 32 -2.93 -22.45 9.89
C VAL A 32 -1.86 -21.38 9.79
N PHE A 33 -1.88 -20.45 10.76
CA PHE A 33 -0.74 -19.57 11.01
C PHE A 33 0.27 -20.28 11.91
N MET A 34 1.55 -20.17 11.58
CA MET A 34 2.63 -20.60 12.46
C MET A 34 3.68 -19.49 12.60
N GLN A 35 4.19 -19.32 13.82
CA GLN A 35 5.36 -18.50 14.10
C GLN A 35 6.45 -19.43 14.62
N ILE A 36 7.64 -19.39 14.01
CA ILE A 36 8.76 -20.29 14.30
C ILE A 36 9.97 -19.44 14.70
N SER A 37 10.65 -19.81 15.79
CA SER A 37 11.90 -19.16 16.21
C SER A 37 13.06 -19.44 15.25
N GLY A 38 14.15 -18.68 15.36
CA GLY A 38 15.37 -18.91 14.57
C GLY A 38 15.96 -20.32 14.74
N ASP A 39 15.75 -20.95 15.90
CA ASP A 39 16.20 -22.32 16.21
C ASP A 39 15.22 -23.41 15.74
N GLY A 40 14.13 -23.03 15.06
CA GLY A 40 13.15 -23.97 14.52
C GLY A 40 12.02 -24.38 15.48
N ASN A 41 12.00 -23.85 16.72
CA ASN A 41 10.89 -24.13 17.65
C ASN A 41 9.60 -23.42 17.21
N ILE A 42 8.47 -24.14 17.25
CA ILE A 42 7.14 -23.58 16.99
C ILE A 42 6.73 -22.74 18.19
N LEU A 43 6.67 -21.42 18.02
CA LEU A 43 6.23 -20.47 19.04
C LEU A 43 4.72 -20.33 19.07
N LYS A 44 4.08 -20.34 17.90
CA LYS A 44 2.62 -20.22 17.76
C LYS A 44 2.12 -21.15 16.67
N ARG A 45 0.93 -21.71 16.88
CA ARG A 45 0.18 -22.47 15.88
C ARG A 45 -1.30 -22.16 16.04
N ILE A 46 -1.84 -21.35 15.13
CA ILE A 46 -3.20 -20.82 15.22
C ILE A 46 -4.00 -21.31 14.00
N PRO A 47 -4.89 -22.31 14.17
CA PRO A 47 -5.81 -22.69 13.10
C PRO A 47 -6.89 -21.62 12.93
N PHE A 48 -7.31 -21.36 11.69
CA PHE A 48 -8.38 -20.42 11.40
C PHE A 48 -9.13 -20.77 10.13
N THR A 49 -10.37 -20.28 10.04
CA THR A 49 -11.20 -20.44 8.84
C THR A 49 -11.11 -19.17 8.00
N SER A 50 -10.45 -19.24 6.85
CA SER A 50 -10.40 -18.15 5.89
C SER A 50 -11.77 -17.95 5.23
N PRO A 51 -12.25 -16.71 4.99
CA PRO A 51 -13.40 -16.45 4.14
C PRO A 51 -13.24 -17.03 2.74
N SER A 52 -12.02 -17.02 2.21
CA SER A 52 -11.68 -17.46 0.85
C SER A 52 -10.79 -18.70 0.85
N SER A 53 -11.08 -19.66 -0.03
CA SER A 53 -10.30 -20.90 -0.19
C SER A 53 -8.99 -20.66 -0.95
N ARG A 54 -8.91 -19.57 -1.71
CA ARG A 54 -7.69 -19.10 -2.37
C ARG A 54 -7.30 -17.74 -1.80
N TRP A 55 -6.09 -17.63 -1.26
CA TRP A 55 -5.56 -16.37 -0.73
C TRP A 55 -4.09 -16.20 -1.10
N ASN A 56 -3.83 -15.18 -1.92
CA ASN A 56 -2.51 -14.67 -2.23
C ASN A 56 -2.14 -13.62 -1.20
N ILE A 57 -1.44 -14.03 -0.15
CA ILE A 57 -0.90 -13.06 0.81
C ILE A 57 0.27 -12.35 0.14
N HIS A 58 0.23 -11.02 0.14
CA HIS A 58 1.26 -10.19 -0.46
C HIS A 58 2.28 -9.75 0.58
N ASN A 59 1.83 -9.34 1.77
CA ASN A 59 2.71 -8.91 2.83
C ASN A 59 2.19 -9.25 4.23
N ILE A 60 3.10 -9.18 5.21
CA ILE A 60 2.79 -9.09 6.64
C ILE A 60 3.37 -7.78 7.15
N GLU A 61 2.52 -7.00 7.81
CA GLU A 61 2.90 -5.76 8.50
C GLU A 61 2.84 -5.99 10.01
N ILE A 62 3.78 -5.38 10.72
CA ILE A 62 3.77 -5.35 12.18
C ILE A 62 3.13 -4.04 12.60
N MET A 63 1.98 -4.15 13.24
CA MET A 63 1.24 -3.02 13.79
C MET A 63 1.96 -2.43 15.03
N ASN A 64 1.61 -1.22 15.43
CA ASN A 64 2.17 -0.58 16.63
C ASN A 64 1.96 -1.41 17.91
N ASP A 65 0.81 -2.10 18.01
CA ASP A 65 0.48 -3.01 19.11
C ASP A 65 1.19 -4.38 19.03
N GLN A 66 2.15 -4.54 18.12
CA GLN A 66 2.90 -5.77 17.82
C GLN A 66 2.05 -6.91 17.23
N SER A 67 0.80 -6.64 16.87
CA SER A 67 0.00 -7.60 16.11
C SER A 67 0.50 -7.71 14.66
N LEU A 68 0.17 -8.83 14.03
CA LEU A 68 0.53 -9.11 12.64
C LEU A 68 -0.68 -8.89 11.75
N LEU A 69 -0.54 -8.04 10.75
CA LEU A 69 -1.54 -7.77 9.73
C LEU A 69 -1.14 -8.43 8.41
N PHE A 70 -1.97 -9.36 7.94
CA PHE A 70 -1.79 -10.07 6.67
C PHE A 70 -2.79 -9.52 5.66
N TYR A 71 -2.36 -9.28 4.43
CA TYR A 71 -3.28 -8.86 3.38
C TYR A 71 -2.90 -9.38 2.01
N GLY A 72 -3.90 -9.42 1.13
CA GLY A 72 -3.69 -9.64 -0.29
C GLY A 72 -4.92 -10.13 -1.02
N LEU A 73 -4.72 -10.55 -2.27
CA LEU A 73 -5.80 -10.94 -3.17
C LEU A 73 -6.37 -12.30 -2.81
N ALA A 74 -7.68 -12.44 -2.83
CA ALA A 74 -8.34 -13.69 -2.52
C ALA A 74 -9.55 -13.94 -3.43
N SER A 75 -10.00 -15.19 -3.43
CA SER A 75 -11.15 -15.64 -4.20
C SER A 75 -11.90 -16.75 -3.50
N LYS A 76 -13.22 -16.71 -3.61
CA LYS A 76 -14.10 -17.85 -3.32
C LYS A 76 -14.34 -18.63 -4.60
N GLU A 77 -13.63 -19.74 -4.78
CA GLU A 77 -13.85 -20.58 -5.94
C GLU A 77 -15.20 -21.32 -5.89
N LYS A 78 -15.78 -21.56 -7.06
CA LYS A 78 -16.98 -22.41 -7.17
C LYS A 78 -16.65 -23.79 -6.61
N ASN A 79 -17.47 -24.27 -5.69
CA ASN A 79 -17.35 -25.56 -4.99
C ASN A 79 -16.20 -25.66 -3.99
N ASP A 80 -15.58 -24.54 -3.59
CA ASP A 80 -14.65 -24.49 -2.45
C ASP A 80 -13.51 -25.53 -2.59
N LYS A 81 -12.79 -25.51 -3.71
CA LYS A 81 -11.68 -26.45 -3.94
C LYS A 81 -10.45 -26.05 -3.12
N HIS A 82 -9.60 -27.03 -2.83
CA HIS A 82 -8.31 -26.82 -2.17
C HIS A 82 -7.27 -26.17 -3.09
N TYR A 83 -6.59 -25.12 -2.59
CA TYR A 83 -5.48 -24.45 -3.26
C TYR A 83 -4.26 -24.34 -2.33
N ASP A 84 -3.10 -24.81 -2.81
CA ASP A 84 -1.80 -24.76 -2.11
C ASP A 84 -0.82 -23.79 -2.77
N LYS A 85 -0.99 -23.57 -4.09
CA LYS A 85 -0.20 -22.68 -4.92
C LYS A 85 -1.09 -21.80 -5.81
N ILE A 86 -0.65 -20.58 -6.00
CA ILE A 86 -1.19 -19.65 -6.98
C ILE A 86 -0.27 -19.72 -8.19
N LEU A 87 -0.72 -20.45 -9.22
CA LEU A 87 0.06 -20.65 -10.46
C LEU A 87 -0.21 -19.55 -11.49
N THR A 88 -1.37 -18.89 -11.42
CA THR A 88 -1.73 -17.73 -12.24
C THR A 88 -2.34 -16.67 -11.33
N LEU A 89 -2.17 -15.39 -11.64
CA LEU A 89 -2.75 -14.27 -10.88
C LEU A 89 -4.17 -13.92 -11.35
N ASP A 90 -4.90 -14.87 -11.92
CA ASP A 90 -6.20 -14.63 -12.52
C ASP A 90 -7.35 -15.04 -11.58
N ASN A 91 -8.49 -14.35 -11.73
CA ASN A 91 -9.78 -14.65 -11.11
C ASN A 91 -9.92 -14.36 -9.60
N TYR A 92 -9.20 -13.36 -9.08
CA TYR A 92 -9.53 -12.82 -7.76
C TYR A 92 -10.83 -12.02 -7.80
N ASP A 93 -11.64 -12.15 -6.76
CA ASP A 93 -12.92 -11.43 -6.61
C ASP A 93 -12.96 -10.52 -5.35
N ASN A 94 -11.93 -10.61 -4.52
CA ASN A 94 -11.84 -9.87 -3.27
C ASN A 94 -10.39 -9.57 -2.82
N PHE A 95 -10.28 -8.63 -1.88
CA PHE A 95 -9.07 -8.34 -1.10
C PHE A 95 -9.31 -8.72 0.36
N GLN A 96 -8.53 -9.66 0.87
CA GLN A 96 -8.69 -10.22 2.22
C GLN A 96 -7.63 -9.65 3.16
N ILE A 97 -8.05 -9.33 4.39
CA ILE A 97 -7.17 -8.85 5.46
C ILE A 97 -7.41 -9.67 6.71
N MET A 98 -6.35 -10.02 7.43
CA MET A 98 -6.42 -10.69 8.72
C MET A 98 -5.49 -10.01 9.70
N LYS A 99 -5.96 -9.84 10.93
CA LYS A 99 -5.12 -9.43 12.06
C LYS A 99 -4.98 -10.58 13.03
N ILE A 100 -3.75 -10.90 13.41
CA ILE A 100 -3.43 -11.85 14.48
C ILE A 100 -2.86 -11.06 15.66
N ASN A 101 -3.51 -11.18 16.80
CA ASN A 101 -3.07 -10.55 18.03
C ASN A 101 -2.73 -11.63 19.06
N GLN A 102 -1.49 -11.61 19.53
CA GLN A 102 -0.93 -12.61 20.43
C GLN A 102 -1.13 -14.05 19.93
N SER A 103 -2.17 -14.72 20.43
CA SER A 103 -2.42 -16.15 20.28
C SER A 103 -3.71 -16.47 19.52
N GLN A 104 -4.41 -15.47 18.99
CA GLN A 104 -5.64 -15.68 18.22
C GLN A 104 -5.76 -14.76 17.01
N VAL A 105 -6.59 -15.18 16.05
CA VAL A 105 -7.06 -14.31 14.99
C VAL A 105 -8.06 -13.31 15.59
N GLU A 106 -7.74 -12.01 15.52
CA GLU A 106 -8.61 -10.94 16.01
C GLU A 106 -9.77 -10.70 15.04
N TYR A 107 -9.46 -10.62 13.74
CA TYR A 107 -10.46 -10.57 12.68
C TYR A 107 -9.92 -11.09 11.34
N ILE A 108 -10.85 -11.46 10.46
CA ILE A 108 -10.59 -11.65 9.02
C ILE A 108 -11.71 -10.96 8.24
N SER A 109 -11.35 -10.04 7.36
CA SER A 109 -12.26 -9.28 6.52
C SER A 109 -12.14 -9.65 5.05
N ASN A 110 -13.23 -9.45 4.31
CA ASN A 110 -13.31 -9.81 2.89
C ASN A 110 -13.91 -8.66 2.08
N ASN A 111 -13.07 -7.90 1.37
CA ASN A 111 -13.47 -6.70 0.64
C ASN A 111 -13.66 -7.02 -0.85
N ILE A 112 -14.90 -7.14 -1.31
CA ILE A 112 -15.21 -7.50 -2.71
C ILE A 112 -15.05 -6.33 -3.67
N TRP A 113 -14.80 -6.58 -4.95
CA TRP A 113 -14.62 -5.51 -5.96
C TRP A 113 -15.79 -4.55 -6.11
N LEU A 114 -17.02 -4.99 -5.80
CA LEU A 114 -18.18 -4.10 -5.77
C LEU A 114 -18.03 -2.99 -4.71
N GLU A 115 -17.37 -3.27 -3.59
CA GLU A 115 -17.10 -2.26 -2.58
C GLU A 115 -16.08 -1.22 -3.06
N PHE A 116 -15.00 -1.66 -3.71
CA PHE A 116 -14.03 -0.75 -4.32
C PHE A 116 -14.69 0.16 -5.36
N LYS A 117 -15.57 -0.40 -6.20
CA LYS A 117 -16.37 0.36 -7.18
C LYS A 117 -17.20 1.47 -6.53
N ASN A 118 -17.75 1.22 -5.35
CA ASN A 118 -18.60 2.17 -4.64
C ASN A 118 -17.80 3.15 -3.77
N LYS A 119 -16.54 2.84 -3.46
CA LYS A 119 -15.70 3.56 -2.49
C LYS A 119 -14.48 4.25 -3.13
N VAL A 120 -14.33 4.21 -4.46
CA VAL A 120 -13.28 4.95 -5.16
C VAL A 120 -13.49 6.47 -5.06
N LYS A 121 -12.41 7.18 -4.78
CA LYS A 121 -12.33 8.64 -4.58
C LYS A 121 -11.21 9.17 -5.47
N GLN A 122 -11.44 10.32 -6.08
CA GLN A 122 -10.50 10.96 -7.00
C GLN A 122 -10.38 12.45 -6.68
N PRO A 123 -9.23 13.08 -6.96
CA PRO A 123 -9.09 14.52 -6.89
C PRO A 123 -10.11 15.24 -7.77
N ALA A 124 -10.59 16.39 -7.30
CA ALA A 124 -11.41 17.28 -8.12
C ALA A 124 -10.67 17.62 -9.43
N LYS A 125 -11.38 17.57 -10.57
CA LYS A 125 -10.85 17.86 -11.93
C LYS A 125 -9.89 16.81 -12.53
N GLN A 126 -9.62 15.68 -11.87
CA GLN A 126 -8.97 14.53 -12.54
C GLN A 126 -9.99 13.67 -13.30
N VAL A 127 -9.50 12.81 -14.20
CA VAL A 127 -10.30 11.77 -14.85
C VAL A 127 -11.00 10.90 -13.81
N LYS A 128 -12.09 10.24 -14.23
CA LYS A 128 -12.81 9.30 -13.38
C LYS A 128 -11.84 8.25 -12.80
N GLY A 129 -11.79 8.14 -11.48
CA GLY A 129 -11.00 7.15 -10.76
C GLY A 129 -11.41 5.74 -11.17
N ILE A 130 -10.42 4.88 -11.30
CA ILE A 130 -10.63 3.49 -11.72
C ILE A 130 -10.71 2.64 -10.45
N PRO A 131 -11.85 1.96 -10.18
CA PRO A 131 -11.93 1.05 -9.07
C PRO A 131 -10.90 -0.07 -9.18
N TYR A 132 -10.29 -0.42 -8.05
CA TYR A 132 -9.41 -1.56 -8.00
C TYR A 132 -10.20 -2.86 -8.21
N ASN A 133 -9.66 -3.72 -9.05
CA ASN A 133 -10.29 -4.96 -9.50
C ASN A 133 -9.30 -6.14 -9.51
N GLY A 134 -8.28 -6.09 -8.65
CA GLY A 134 -7.27 -7.16 -8.55
C GLY A 134 -6.12 -7.06 -9.55
N VAL A 135 -5.96 -5.94 -10.26
CA VAL A 135 -4.75 -5.71 -11.07
C VAL A 135 -3.49 -5.79 -10.21
N ASN A 136 -2.37 -6.20 -10.81
CA ASN A 136 -1.11 -6.30 -10.09
C ASN A 136 -0.69 -4.91 -9.58
N ILE A 137 -0.26 -4.87 -8.31
CA ILE A 137 0.21 -3.67 -7.63
C ILE A 137 1.59 -3.96 -7.07
N GLU A 138 2.52 -3.05 -7.36
CA GLU A 138 3.73 -2.92 -6.56
C GLU A 138 3.39 -2.13 -5.31
N TYR A 139 3.45 -2.80 -4.15
CA TYR A 139 3.10 -2.19 -2.88
C TYR A 139 4.16 -1.15 -2.49
N GLY A 140 3.70 0.07 -2.23
CA GLY A 140 4.56 1.21 -1.91
C GLY A 140 4.76 1.33 -0.40
N GLY A 141 3.67 1.31 0.38
CA GLY A 141 3.77 1.51 1.83
C GLY A 141 2.54 1.06 2.62
N PHE A 142 2.77 0.92 3.92
CA PHE A 142 1.76 0.70 4.95
C PHE A 142 1.78 1.88 5.93
N THR A 143 0.61 2.34 6.35
CA THR A 143 0.51 3.42 7.36
C THR A 143 -0.61 3.11 8.33
N GLU A 144 -0.27 2.93 9.60
CA GLU A 144 -1.23 2.88 10.70
C GLU A 144 -1.57 4.30 11.13
N LEU A 145 -2.87 4.62 11.17
CA LEU A 145 -3.39 5.91 11.58
C LEU A 145 -3.64 5.93 13.08
N SER A 146 -3.58 7.12 13.67
CA SER A 146 -3.77 7.33 15.12
C SER A 146 -5.11 6.85 15.67
N ASN A 147 -6.13 6.75 14.81
CA ASN A 147 -7.47 6.23 15.15
C ASN A 147 -7.58 4.69 15.05
N GLY A 148 -6.49 3.99 14.71
CA GLY A 148 -6.43 2.53 14.53
C GLY A 148 -6.86 2.04 13.16
N ASP A 149 -7.30 2.93 12.26
CA ASP A 149 -7.45 2.63 10.84
C ASP A 149 -6.06 2.49 10.20
N TYR A 150 -6.01 2.01 8.97
CA TYR A 150 -4.74 1.88 8.26
C TYR A 150 -4.88 2.01 6.74
N LEU A 151 -3.77 2.37 6.12
CA LEU A 151 -3.61 2.57 4.69
C LEU A 151 -2.66 1.52 4.11
N ILE A 152 -3.08 0.92 3.01
CA ILE A 152 -2.21 0.09 2.16
C ILE A 152 -2.12 0.80 0.81
N SER A 153 -0.93 1.21 0.43
CA SER A 153 -0.71 1.97 -0.79
C SER A 153 0.15 1.20 -1.79
N GLY A 154 -0.03 1.49 -3.07
CA GLY A 154 0.79 0.91 -4.12
C GLY A 154 0.44 1.40 -5.51
N GLN A 155 1.31 1.07 -6.45
CA GLN A 155 1.23 1.49 -7.83
C GLN A 155 0.88 0.31 -8.74
N GLU A 156 -0.06 0.52 -9.67
CA GLU A 156 -0.39 -0.45 -10.70
C GLU A 156 0.88 -0.84 -11.48
N LYS A 157 1.07 -2.14 -11.72
CA LYS A 157 2.19 -2.65 -12.49
C LYS A 157 1.69 -3.60 -13.57
N ASN A 158 1.83 -3.19 -14.82
CA ASN A 158 1.48 -4.01 -15.97
C ASN A 158 2.76 -4.45 -16.68
N GLU A 159 2.94 -5.76 -16.92
CA GLU A 159 4.15 -6.30 -17.54
C GLU A 159 4.43 -5.70 -18.92
N SER A 160 3.38 -5.33 -19.68
CA SER A 160 3.51 -4.78 -21.04
C SER A 160 3.55 -3.25 -21.09
N LYS A 161 2.98 -2.56 -20.10
CA LYS A 161 2.85 -1.09 -20.07
C LYS A 161 3.70 -0.41 -19.00
N GLY A 162 4.36 -1.19 -18.15
CA GLY A 162 5.09 -0.68 -17.00
C GLY A 162 4.19 -0.22 -15.85
N TYR A 163 4.68 0.75 -15.09
CA TYR A 163 3.98 1.33 -13.96
C TYR A 163 2.85 2.26 -14.37
N GLY A 164 1.74 2.16 -13.65
CA GLY A 164 0.50 2.90 -13.86
C GLY A 164 0.17 3.82 -12.71
N ASN A 165 -1.11 3.90 -12.37
CA ASN A 165 -1.63 4.85 -11.39
C ASN A 165 -1.41 4.36 -9.95
N ILE A 166 -1.51 5.28 -9.00
CA ILE A 166 -1.31 4.97 -7.58
C ILE A 166 -2.67 4.84 -6.89
N ASN A 167 -2.78 3.83 -6.04
CA ASN A 167 -3.94 3.56 -5.23
C ASN A 167 -3.56 3.55 -3.75
N VAL A 168 -4.37 4.18 -2.91
CA VAL A 168 -4.28 4.10 -1.45
C VAL A 168 -5.59 3.54 -0.94
N PHE A 169 -5.53 2.35 -0.35
CA PHE A 169 -6.69 1.67 0.23
C PHE A 169 -6.75 1.99 1.72
N HIS A 170 -7.84 2.62 2.15
CA HIS A 170 -8.09 2.97 3.55
C HIS A 170 -9.06 1.96 4.14
N PHE A 171 -8.60 1.23 5.15
CA PHE A 171 -9.38 0.24 5.88
C PHE A 171 -9.64 0.71 7.31
N ASP A 172 -10.78 0.32 7.87
CA ASP A 172 -11.03 0.52 9.29
C ASP A 172 -10.20 -0.44 10.15
N ASN A 173 -10.24 -0.23 11.47
CA ASN A 173 -9.60 -1.10 12.46
C ASN A 173 -10.08 -2.57 12.49
N LYS A 174 -11.04 -2.96 11.62
CA LYS A 174 -11.50 -4.34 11.41
C LYS A 174 -11.23 -4.83 9.98
N GLY A 175 -10.44 -4.08 9.22
CA GLY A 175 -10.06 -4.39 7.85
C GLY A 175 -11.16 -4.26 6.82
N LEU A 176 -12.23 -3.52 7.09
CA LEU A 176 -13.25 -3.20 6.11
C LEU A 176 -12.88 -1.94 5.35
N LEU A 177 -13.01 -1.97 4.02
CA LEU A 177 -12.64 -0.87 3.15
C LEU A 177 -13.52 0.35 3.47
N LYS A 178 -12.89 1.49 3.81
CA LYS A 178 -13.57 2.78 3.97
C LYS A 178 -13.54 3.60 2.69
N ALA A 179 -12.40 3.60 1.98
CA ALA A 179 -12.19 4.33 0.74
C ALA A 179 -11.04 3.74 -0.09
N GLN A 180 -11.10 3.94 -1.40
CA GLN A 180 -9.95 3.80 -2.30
C GLN A 180 -9.63 5.19 -2.83
N TYR A 181 -8.48 5.76 -2.48
CA TYR A 181 -8.03 7.02 -3.07
C TYR A 181 -7.18 6.72 -4.30
N TYR A 182 -7.59 7.26 -5.43
CA TYR A 182 -6.95 7.05 -6.72
C TYR A 182 -6.21 8.30 -7.15
N TYR A 183 -4.97 8.12 -7.60
CA TYR A 183 -4.14 9.19 -8.14
C TYR A 183 -3.66 8.83 -9.55
N GLN A 184 -4.12 9.60 -10.54
CA GLN A 184 -3.60 9.48 -11.90
C GLN A 184 -2.24 10.16 -12.02
N ILE A 185 -1.23 9.38 -12.41
CA ILE A 185 0.09 9.94 -12.71
C ILE A 185 0.02 10.85 -13.93
N THR A 186 0.62 12.03 -13.79
CA THR A 186 0.65 13.05 -14.84
C THR A 186 1.85 12.86 -15.78
N GLU A 187 3.04 12.57 -15.25
CA GLU A 187 4.22 12.24 -16.05
C GLU A 187 4.05 10.87 -16.75
N LYS A 188 4.03 10.86 -18.08
CA LYS A 188 3.84 9.64 -18.91
C LYS A 188 5.02 9.37 -19.85
N ASN A 189 6.21 9.80 -19.44
CA ASN A 189 7.43 9.57 -20.17
C ASN A 189 7.95 8.15 -19.93
N LYS A 190 8.96 7.73 -20.70
CA LYS A 190 9.56 6.39 -20.58
C LYS A 190 10.02 6.08 -19.15
N PHE A 191 10.63 7.04 -18.47
CA PHE A 191 11.18 6.85 -17.13
C PHE A 191 10.09 6.64 -16.08
N SER A 192 8.98 7.39 -16.14
CA SER A 192 7.86 7.23 -15.21
C SER A 192 7.08 5.92 -15.43
N THR A 193 7.13 5.34 -16.63
CA THR A 193 6.54 4.03 -16.90
C THR A 193 7.48 2.87 -16.55
N GLU A 194 8.79 3.07 -16.58
CA GLU A 194 9.76 1.99 -16.30
C GLU A 194 10.18 1.90 -14.82
N ASN A 195 9.93 2.95 -14.04
CA ASN A 195 10.34 3.03 -12.64
C ASN A 195 9.15 3.34 -11.72
N PRO A 196 9.13 2.78 -10.50
CA PRO A 196 8.07 3.08 -9.55
C PRO A 196 8.15 4.55 -9.12
N THR A 197 6.99 5.17 -8.94
CA THR A 197 6.86 6.52 -8.44
C THR A 197 6.88 6.51 -6.92
N LEU A 198 7.77 7.29 -6.31
CA LEU A 198 7.79 7.44 -4.86
C LEU A 198 6.57 8.23 -4.39
N HIS A 199 5.91 7.75 -3.35
CA HIS A 199 4.81 8.47 -2.70
C HIS A 199 4.80 8.22 -1.20
N PHE A 200 4.21 9.16 -0.46
CA PHE A 200 4.20 9.17 1.00
C PHE A 200 2.83 9.63 1.51
N GLU A 201 2.26 8.83 2.40
CA GLU A 201 1.05 9.13 3.15
C GLU A 201 1.43 9.56 4.57
N ILE A 202 1.22 10.84 4.91
CA ILE A 202 1.61 11.40 6.22
C ILE A 202 0.37 11.87 6.95
N GLU A 203 0.04 11.25 8.10
CA GLU A 203 -1.07 11.70 8.95
C GLU A 203 -0.73 13.07 9.54
N ASN A 204 -1.64 14.03 9.35
CA ASN A 204 -1.47 15.38 9.88
C ASN A 204 -1.78 15.40 11.38
N THR A 205 -1.29 16.42 12.08
CA THR A 205 -1.43 16.50 13.55
C THR A 205 -2.87 16.66 14.03
N ASP A 206 -3.82 16.95 13.13
CA ASP A 206 -5.25 17.02 13.43
C ASP A 206 -5.95 15.66 13.47
N GLN A 207 -5.26 14.58 13.05
CA GLN A 207 -5.77 13.20 12.98
C GLN A 207 -7.03 13.02 12.13
N GLN A 208 -7.37 14.03 11.35
CA GLN A 208 -8.55 14.07 10.48
C GLN A 208 -8.14 14.13 9.01
N THR A 209 -6.93 14.60 8.75
CA THR A 209 -6.39 14.75 7.41
C THR A 209 -5.06 14.03 7.25
N LEU A 210 -4.78 13.66 6.01
CA LEU A 210 -3.54 13.03 5.59
C LEU A 210 -2.96 13.86 4.43
N THR A 211 -1.69 14.23 4.54
CA THR A 211 -0.96 14.82 3.43
C THR A 211 -0.40 13.71 2.55
N TRP A 212 -0.77 13.71 1.26
CA TRP A 212 -0.28 12.74 0.28
C TRP A 212 0.68 13.43 -0.68
N ILE A 213 1.95 13.01 -0.65
CA ILE A 213 3.02 13.54 -1.49
C ILE A 213 3.38 12.49 -2.53
N VAL A 214 3.34 12.87 -3.81
CA VAL A 214 3.74 12.02 -4.94
C VAL A 214 4.90 12.68 -5.66
N LEU A 215 5.96 11.92 -5.93
CA LEU A 215 7.21 12.39 -6.54
C LEU A 215 7.36 11.76 -7.93
N GLU A 216 6.68 12.34 -8.92
CA GLU A 216 6.66 11.78 -10.28
C GLU A 216 8.01 11.98 -10.98
N ILE A 217 8.48 10.96 -11.68
CA ILE A 217 9.74 11.01 -12.42
C ILE A 217 9.52 11.74 -13.75
N ARG A 218 10.09 12.93 -13.89
CA ARG A 218 10.03 13.68 -15.15
C ARG A 218 11.12 13.27 -16.13
N ASP A 219 12.31 13.01 -15.61
CA ASP A 219 13.50 12.69 -16.39
C ASP A 219 14.54 12.01 -15.49
N ILE A 220 15.63 11.50 -16.09
CA ILE A 220 16.83 11.05 -15.40
C ILE A 220 18.01 11.81 -16.01
N ASN A 221 18.79 12.50 -15.18
CA ASN A 221 19.94 13.27 -15.67
C ASN A 221 21.10 12.35 -16.12
N ASN A 222 22.13 12.92 -16.72
CA ASN A 222 23.32 12.19 -17.19
C ASN A 222 24.10 11.44 -16.08
N GLU A 223 23.83 11.73 -14.80
CA GLU A 223 24.44 11.07 -13.65
C GLU A 223 23.56 9.94 -13.10
N GLY A 224 22.41 9.66 -13.73
CA GLY A 224 21.46 8.64 -13.28
C GLY A 224 20.51 9.09 -12.17
N ASN A 225 20.49 10.39 -11.81
CA ASN A 225 19.59 10.93 -10.80
C ASN A 225 18.22 11.27 -11.40
N ALA A 226 17.15 10.74 -10.80
CA ALA A 226 15.79 11.07 -11.18
C ALA A 226 15.44 12.54 -10.85
N LEU A 227 14.86 13.24 -11.82
CA LEU A 227 14.29 14.58 -11.66
C LEU A 227 12.84 14.43 -11.18
N LEU A 228 12.65 14.50 -9.86
CA LEU A 228 11.36 14.24 -9.21
C LEU A 228 10.50 15.50 -9.13
N CYS A 229 9.29 15.46 -9.70
CA CYS A 229 8.27 16.51 -9.63
C CYS A 229 7.35 16.29 -8.43
N PRO A 230 7.44 17.12 -7.36
CA PRO A 230 6.60 16.93 -6.19
C PRO A 230 5.19 17.43 -6.45
N ARG A 231 4.21 16.59 -6.15
CA ARG A 231 2.78 16.89 -6.23
C ARG A 231 2.14 16.55 -4.89
N ILE A 232 1.35 17.46 -4.36
CA ILE A 232 0.81 17.34 -3.00
C ILE A 232 -0.70 17.50 -3.02
N GLY A 233 -1.39 16.55 -2.41
CA GLY A 233 -2.81 16.61 -2.11
C GLY A 233 -3.06 16.35 -0.62
N THR A 234 -4.29 16.59 -0.19
CA THR A 234 -4.76 16.30 1.16
C THR A 234 -5.98 15.39 1.08
N ILE A 235 -5.99 14.35 1.90
CA ILE A 235 -7.13 13.46 2.10
C ILE A 235 -7.83 13.86 3.40
N ASP A 236 -9.14 14.05 3.36
CA ASP A 236 -10.00 14.13 4.54
C ASP A 236 -10.47 12.71 4.88
N LEU A 237 -10.01 12.18 6.01
CA LEU A 237 -10.23 10.79 6.43
C LEU A 237 -11.69 10.53 6.82
N ASN A 238 -12.39 11.56 7.32
CA ASN A 238 -13.78 11.47 7.75
C ASN A 238 -14.74 11.55 6.57
N LYS A 239 -14.55 12.56 5.72
CA LYS A 239 -15.37 12.77 4.51
C LYS A 239 -15.03 11.79 3.40
N LYS A 240 -13.85 11.16 3.46
CA LYS A 240 -13.32 10.28 2.41
C LYS A 240 -13.21 11.06 1.10
N GLU A 241 -12.63 12.24 1.17
CA GLU A 241 -12.43 13.15 0.05
C GLU A 241 -10.94 13.41 -0.14
N ILE A 242 -10.55 13.75 -1.37
CA ILE A 242 -9.17 14.06 -1.72
C ILE A 242 -9.14 15.37 -2.51
N SER A 243 -8.25 16.28 -2.10
CA SER A 243 -8.10 17.58 -2.74
C SER A 243 -7.48 17.43 -4.13
N ALA A 244 -7.59 18.50 -4.94
CA ALA A 244 -6.76 18.63 -6.12
C ALA A 244 -5.28 18.61 -5.72
N PHE A 245 -4.44 17.93 -6.52
CA PHE A 245 -2.99 17.94 -6.31
C PHE A 245 -2.38 19.21 -6.87
N LYS A 246 -1.48 19.82 -6.10
CA LYS A 246 -0.68 20.97 -6.52
C LYS A 246 0.75 20.54 -6.80
N THR A 247 1.27 20.91 -7.97
CA THR A 247 2.71 20.77 -8.26
C THR A 247 3.49 21.86 -7.52
N ILE A 248 4.55 21.45 -6.83
CA ILE A 248 5.42 22.32 -6.05
C ILE A 248 6.77 22.42 -6.77
N GLY A 249 7.45 23.56 -6.66
CA GLY A 249 8.73 23.80 -7.35
C GLY A 249 8.61 24.45 -8.73
N ILE A 250 7.41 24.89 -9.13
CA ILE A 250 7.21 25.73 -10.33
C ILE A 250 7.23 27.20 -9.93
N MET A 251 8.18 27.96 -10.47
CA MET A 251 8.33 29.41 -10.28
C MET A 251 8.42 30.10 -11.65
N PRO A 252 8.20 31.44 -11.73
CA PRO A 252 8.48 32.18 -12.95
C PRO A 252 9.91 31.90 -13.45
N ASN A 253 10.01 31.37 -14.67
CA ASN A 253 11.25 31.01 -15.37
C ASN A 253 12.12 29.93 -14.71
N ASN A 254 11.66 29.25 -13.64
CA ASN A 254 12.45 28.21 -12.98
C ASN A 254 11.56 27.02 -12.58
N MET A 255 12.10 25.81 -12.73
CA MET A 255 11.50 24.58 -12.24
C MET A 255 12.52 23.85 -11.38
N PHE A 256 12.06 23.38 -10.22
CA PHE A 256 12.86 22.67 -9.24
C PHE A 256 12.35 21.24 -9.07
N PHE A 257 13.28 20.32 -8.81
CA PHE A 257 13.04 18.89 -8.67
C PHE A 257 13.51 18.43 -7.30
N ALA A 258 12.75 17.56 -6.64
CA ALA A 258 13.14 17.01 -5.35
C ALA A 258 14.40 16.14 -5.48
N ASN A 259 15.22 16.14 -4.44
CA ASN A 259 16.39 15.30 -4.33
C ASN A 259 15.97 13.82 -4.33
N SER A 260 16.56 13.01 -5.21
CA SER A 260 16.19 11.59 -5.35
C SER A 260 16.63 10.70 -4.17
N LYS A 261 17.63 11.12 -3.38
CA LYS A 261 18.18 10.35 -2.26
C LYS A 261 17.48 10.65 -0.94
N ILE A 262 17.20 11.93 -0.69
CA ILE A 262 16.52 12.41 0.52
C ILE A 262 15.42 13.40 0.09
N PRO A 263 14.33 12.89 -0.52
CA PRO A 263 13.33 13.77 -1.12
C PRO A 263 12.52 14.52 -0.07
N ILE A 264 12.32 13.93 1.11
CA ILE A 264 11.46 14.46 2.16
C ILE A 264 12.15 14.27 3.51
N LEU A 265 12.16 15.35 4.29
CA LEU A 265 12.54 15.35 5.70
C LEU A 265 11.31 15.71 6.53
N ILE A 266 10.92 14.84 7.47
CA ILE A 266 9.81 15.10 8.39
C ILE A 266 10.41 15.54 9.72
N THR A 267 9.94 16.66 10.28
CA THR A 267 10.38 17.11 11.60
C THR A 267 9.98 16.12 12.68
N GLU A 268 10.77 15.99 13.76
CA GLU A 268 10.51 15.03 14.84
C GLU A 268 9.08 15.12 15.42
N ASN A 269 8.57 16.33 15.59
CA ASN A 269 7.20 16.56 16.08
C ASN A 269 6.10 16.37 15.02
N LYS A 270 6.45 15.90 13.81
CA LYS A 270 5.58 15.69 12.65
C LYS A 270 4.72 16.90 12.26
N THR A 271 5.14 18.12 12.62
CA THR A 271 4.40 19.35 12.27
C THR A 271 4.73 19.86 10.86
N LYS A 272 5.87 19.45 10.29
CA LYS A 272 6.35 19.91 8.99
C LYS A 272 6.99 18.79 8.20
N ALA A 273 6.79 18.83 6.90
CA ALA A 273 7.62 18.11 5.93
C ALA A 273 8.41 19.13 5.10
N ILE A 274 9.67 18.83 4.82
CA ILE A 274 10.57 19.66 4.05
C ILE A 274 10.98 18.87 2.82
N ILE A 275 10.72 19.43 1.64
CA ILE A 275 11.23 18.94 0.37
C ILE A 275 12.45 19.78 0.01
N THR A 276 13.58 19.12 -0.23
CA THR A 276 14.78 19.76 -0.75
C THR A 276 15.00 19.36 -2.18
N GLY A 277 15.56 20.25 -2.98
CA GLY A 277 15.71 20.02 -4.40
C GLY A 277 16.63 21.01 -5.07
N THR A 278 16.76 20.86 -6.39
CA THR A 278 17.59 21.71 -7.24
C THR A 278 16.88 22.03 -8.55
N ASP A 279 17.34 23.08 -9.23
CA ASP A 279 17.00 23.25 -10.64
C ASP A 279 17.65 22.14 -11.49
N MET A 280 17.22 22.01 -12.74
CA MET A 280 17.71 20.97 -13.67
C MET A 280 19.23 20.99 -13.86
N LYS A 281 19.87 22.15 -13.65
CA LYS A 281 21.31 22.35 -13.84
C LYS A 281 22.11 22.24 -12.53
N TYR A 282 21.47 21.93 -11.40
CA TYR A 282 22.09 21.86 -10.08
C TYR A 282 22.81 23.15 -9.64
N LYS A 283 22.36 24.30 -10.17
CA LYS A 283 22.93 25.62 -9.87
C LYS A 283 22.19 26.33 -8.74
N LYS A 284 20.93 25.97 -8.49
CA LYS A 284 20.10 26.59 -7.47
C LYS A 284 19.54 25.53 -6.56
N LEU A 285 19.69 25.75 -5.26
CA LEU A 285 18.99 24.99 -4.23
C LEU A 285 17.58 25.53 -4.07
N TRP A 286 16.66 24.63 -3.77
CA TRP A 286 15.28 24.94 -3.47
C TRP A 286 14.80 24.12 -2.28
N CYS A 287 13.98 24.75 -1.46
CA CYS A 287 13.39 24.16 -0.29
C CYS A 287 11.92 24.55 -0.23
N ALA A 288 11.04 23.56 -0.11
CA ALA A 288 9.63 23.76 0.14
C ALA A 288 9.28 23.21 1.53
N ARG A 289 8.62 24.04 2.32
CA ARG A 289 8.05 23.64 3.60
C ARG A 289 6.56 23.37 3.43
N ILE A 290 6.16 22.18 3.83
CA ILE A 290 4.76 21.75 3.88
C ILE A 290 4.34 21.80 5.35
N ASN A 291 3.24 22.49 5.62
CA ASN A 291 2.68 22.50 6.96
C ASN A 291 1.80 21.26 7.14
N LEU A 292 2.13 20.43 8.13
CA LEU A 292 1.35 19.23 8.51
C LEU A 292 0.44 19.52 9.71
N THR A 293 0.52 20.73 10.27
CA THR A 293 -0.49 21.24 11.18
C THR A 293 -1.64 21.82 10.37
N LYS A 294 -2.86 21.35 10.63
CA LYS A 294 -4.18 21.82 10.16
C LYS A 294 -4.16 22.85 8.99
N PRO A 295 -4.68 22.50 7.79
CA PRO A 295 -4.84 23.46 6.71
C PRO A 295 -5.77 24.63 7.05
#